data_AF-A0A7Y5TYB9-F1
#
_entry.id   AF-A0A7Y5TYB9-F1
#
_cell.length_a   1.000
_cell.length_b   1.000
_cell.length_c   1.000
_cell.angle_alpha   90.00
_cell.angle_beta   90.00
_cell.angle_gamma   90.00
#
_symmetry.space_group_name_H-M   'P 1'
#
loop_
_entity.id
_entity.type
_entity.pdbx_description
1 polymer ?
#
loop_
_entity_poly.entity_id
_entity_poly.type
_entity_poly.pdbx_seq_one_letter_code
_entity_poly.pdbx_strand_id
1 'polypeptide(L)'
;MLTSLVAATVAVVLSRRNTPEHLILISAAVASAGAAAYAFYRTLAPLALPDTLATEPIGDRLRADLEREKMLVLRSIKELEFDRAMGKLSAQDFDEMAGRLRARAIGLMKQLDGGGYRAIIERDLAERLKHSRATAPTSVVNADAAAPIGLCACGVQNDLDARFCKSCGAHLEAA
;
A
#
# COMPACT_ATOMS: atom_id res chain seq x y z
N MET A 1 17.17 -6.07 25.59
CA MET A 1 16.20 -5.86 26.70
C MET A 1 16.35 -6.92 27.79
N LEU A 2 16.25 -8.23 27.49
CA LEU A 2 16.46 -9.27 28.51
C LEU A 2 17.92 -9.34 29.00
N THR A 3 18.90 -9.21 28.11
CA THR A 3 20.33 -9.25 28.46
C THR A 3 20.79 -8.08 29.32
N SER A 4 20.24 -6.88 29.09
CA SER A 4 20.53 -5.68 29.90
C SER A 4 19.90 -5.77 31.28
N LEU A 5 18.70 -6.37 31.39
CA LEU A 5 18.05 -6.59 32.68
C LEU A 5 18.83 -7.58 33.55
N VAL A 6 19.34 -8.66 32.94
CA VAL A 6 20.15 -9.68 33.62
C VAL A 6 21.52 -9.14 34.03
N ALA A 7 22.17 -8.33 33.18
CA ALA A 7 23.44 -7.69 33.54
C ALA A 7 23.28 -6.70 34.70
N ALA A 8 22.16 -5.97 34.74
CA ALA A 8 21.83 -5.04 35.82
C ALA A 8 21.60 -5.76 37.16
N THR A 9 20.83 -6.85 37.15
CA THR A 9 20.57 -7.64 38.38
C THR A 9 21.84 -8.30 38.91
N VAL A 10 22.69 -8.82 38.03
CA VAL A 10 23.98 -9.41 38.42
C VAL A 10 24.92 -8.35 39.03
N ALA A 11 25.00 -7.15 38.44
CA ALA A 11 25.83 -6.06 38.98
C ALA A 11 25.38 -5.60 40.39
N VAL A 12 24.07 -5.57 40.64
CA VAL A 12 23.51 -5.22 41.96
C VAL A 12 23.79 -6.31 43.00
N VAL A 13 23.67 -7.58 42.62
CA VAL A 13 23.90 -8.73 43.53
C VAL A 13 25.38 -8.88 43.92
N LEU A 14 26.32 -8.49 43.04
CA LEU A 14 27.75 -8.51 43.34
C LEU A 14 28.22 -7.31 44.20
N SER A 15 27.43 -6.26 44.35
CA SER A 15 27.81 -5.09 45.16
C SER A 15 27.52 -5.35 46.66
N ARG A 16 28.53 -5.83 47.38
CA ARG A 16 28.44 -6.23 48.80
C ARG A 16 28.67 -5.11 49.83
N ARG A 17 28.61 -3.81 49.45
CA ARG A 17 28.70 -2.68 50.40
C ARG A 17 27.68 -1.60 50.04
N ASN A 18 26.60 -1.52 50.82
CA ASN A 18 25.42 -0.69 50.50
C ASN A 18 25.39 0.61 51.31
N THR A 19 25.92 1.70 50.76
CA THR A 19 25.37 3.03 51.03
C THR A 19 24.30 3.33 49.97
N PRO A 20 23.19 4.01 50.31
CA PRO A 20 22.08 4.26 49.38
C PRO A 20 22.52 5.01 48.11
N GLU A 21 23.59 5.80 48.21
CA GLU A 21 24.20 6.56 47.12
C GLU A 21 24.71 5.65 45.99
N HIS A 22 25.35 4.53 46.32
CA HIS A 22 25.87 3.61 45.31
C HIS A 22 24.76 2.93 44.50
N LEU A 23 23.61 2.62 45.12
CA LEU A 23 22.46 2.04 44.43
C LEU A 23 21.84 3.02 43.42
N ILE A 24 21.78 4.30 43.78
CA ILE A 24 21.28 5.36 42.89
C ILE A 24 22.24 5.53 41.70
N LEU A 25 23.55 5.59 41.95
CA LEU A 25 24.53 5.75 40.88
C LEU A 25 24.58 4.55 39.92
N ILE A 26 24.48 3.32 40.44
CA ILE A 26 24.47 2.11 39.60
C ILE A 26 23.20 2.05 38.74
N SER A 27 22.03 2.32 39.31
CA SER A 27 20.77 2.29 38.53
C SER A 27 20.74 3.38 37.44
N ALA A 28 21.23 4.59 37.74
CA ALA A 28 21.35 5.67 36.77
C ALA A 28 22.33 5.35 35.64
N ALA A 29 23.48 4.73 35.96
CA ALA A 29 24.47 4.31 34.95
C ALA A 29 23.94 3.19 34.04
N VAL A 30 23.20 2.23 34.59
CA VAL A 30 22.57 1.17 33.79
C VAL A 30 21.48 1.75 32.88
N ALA A 31 20.65 2.68 33.39
CA ALA A 31 19.60 3.31 32.60
C ALA A 31 20.17 4.14 31.44
N SER A 32 21.23 4.93 31.69
CA SER A 32 21.87 5.74 30.65
C SER A 32 22.56 4.86 29.60
N ALA A 33 23.24 3.79 30.01
CA ALA A 33 23.83 2.83 29.08
C ALA A 33 22.76 2.12 28.23
N GLY A 34 21.63 1.75 28.83
CA GLY A 34 20.48 1.17 28.12
C GLY A 34 19.86 2.13 27.10
N ALA A 35 19.67 3.40 27.48
CA ALA A 35 19.16 4.43 26.58
C ALA A 35 20.12 4.70 25.41
N ALA A 36 21.42 4.77 25.67
CA ALA A 36 22.44 4.94 24.64
C ALA A 36 22.47 3.75 23.67
N ALA A 37 22.44 2.52 24.19
CA ALA A 37 22.38 1.31 23.36
C ALA A 37 21.08 1.23 22.53
N TYR A 38 19.95 1.63 23.10
CA TYR A 38 18.67 1.69 22.38
C TYR A 38 18.69 2.75 21.27
N ALA A 39 19.23 3.94 21.54
CA ALA A 39 19.40 4.98 20.54
C ALA A 39 20.31 4.51 19.40
N PHE A 40 21.45 3.90 19.75
CA PHE A 40 22.40 3.35 18.77
C PHE A 40 21.79 2.24 17.93
N TYR A 41 21.07 1.30 18.56
CA TYR A 41 20.33 0.26 17.84
C TYR A 41 19.28 0.87 16.90
N ARG A 42 18.52 1.88 17.34
CA ARG A 42 17.54 2.57 16.50
C ARG A 42 18.20 3.27 15.30
N THR A 43 19.41 3.80 15.46
CA THR A 43 20.15 4.42 14.35
C THR A 43 20.72 3.42 13.35
N LEU A 44 21.10 2.21 13.79
CA LEU A 44 21.67 1.16 12.94
C LEU A 44 20.64 0.21 12.35
N ALA A 45 19.50 0.03 13.01
CA ALA A 45 18.38 -0.79 12.55
C ALA A 45 17.96 -0.49 11.09
N PRO A 46 17.84 0.77 10.63
CA PRO A 46 17.46 1.04 9.24
C PRO A 46 18.54 0.68 8.20
N LEU A 47 19.80 0.44 8.61
CA LEU A 47 20.85 -0.03 7.69
C LEU A 47 20.91 -1.56 7.59
N ALA A 48 20.40 -2.27 8.61
CA ALA A 48 20.52 -3.73 8.71
C ALA A 48 19.27 -4.46 8.19
N LEU A 49 18.11 -3.80 8.15
CA LEU A 49 16.88 -4.39 7.62
C LEU A 49 16.53 -3.70 6.29
N PRO A 50 16.56 -4.40 5.14
CA PRO A 50 16.00 -3.87 3.91
C PRO A 50 14.48 -3.69 4.09
N ASP A 51 14.10 -2.46 4.40
CA ASP A 51 12.88 -1.77 3.99
C ASP A 51 11.54 -2.53 4.13
N THR A 52 11.24 -3.09 5.31
CA THR A 52 9.89 -3.67 5.56
C THR A 52 9.19 -3.22 6.84
N LEU A 53 9.81 -2.44 7.74
CA LEU A 53 9.20 -2.11 9.05
C LEU A 53 9.37 -0.66 9.51
N ALA A 54 9.13 0.31 8.62
CA ALA A 54 8.93 1.69 9.02
C ALA A 54 7.85 2.37 8.16
N THR A 55 6.60 1.93 8.28
CA THR A 55 5.46 2.61 7.64
C THR A 55 4.36 2.85 8.65
N GLU A 56 4.55 3.86 9.50
CA GLU A 56 3.53 4.64 10.25
C GLU A 56 4.31 5.68 11.09
N PRO A 57 3.91 6.97 11.26
CA PRO A 57 2.81 7.79 10.71
C PRO A 57 3.31 9.01 9.88
N ILE A 58 4.59 9.04 9.49
CA ILE A 58 5.15 10.13 8.64
C ILE A 58 4.51 10.09 7.24
N GLY A 59 4.16 8.90 6.77
CA GLY A 59 3.44 8.69 5.52
C GLY A 59 2.08 9.38 5.49
N ASP A 60 1.33 9.40 6.59
CA ASP A 60 -0.02 9.99 6.59
C ASP A 60 0.01 11.51 6.50
N ARG A 61 0.97 12.16 7.15
CA ARG A 61 1.16 13.62 7.03
C ARG A 61 1.63 13.99 5.63
N LEU A 62 2.64 13.28 5.11
CA LEU A 62 3.15 13.51 3.76
C LEU A 62 2.06 13.24 2.71
N ARG A 63 1.24 12.20 2.89
CA ARG A 63 0.09 11.92 2.04
C ARG A 63 -0.95 13.04 2.10
N ALA A 64 -1.32 13.48 3.30
CA ALA A 64 -2.28 14.58 3.45
C ALA A 64 -1.80 15.86 2.76
N ASP A 65 -0.50 16.15 2.82
CA ASP A 65 0.09 17.30 2.12
C ASP A 65 0.06 17.12 0.59
N LEU A 66 0.42 15.93 0.09
CA LEU A 66 0.33 15.60 -1.33
C LEU A 66 -1.12 15.63 -1.86
N GLU A 67 -2.09 15.20 -1.05
CA GLU A 67 -3.52 15.25 -1.39
C GLU A 67 -4.04 16.69 -1.44
N ARG A 68 -3.60 17.55 -0.52
CA ARG A 68 -3.91 18.99 -0.56
C ARG A 68 -3.33 19.64 -1.81
N GLU A 69 -2.06 19.38 -2.13
CA GLU A 69 -1.46 19.89 -3.37
C GLU A 69 -2.21 19.43 -4.61
N LYS A 70 -2.58 18.15 -4.68
CA LYS A 70 -3.40 17.60 -5.77
C LYS A 70 -4.72 18.36 -5.89
N MET A 71 -5.43 18.58 -4.78
CA MET A 71 -6.71 19.31 -4.80
C MET A 71 -6.54 20.73 -5.32
N LEU A 72 -5.48 21.43 -4.93
CA LEU A 72 -5.19 22.79 -5.41
C LEU A 72 -4.91 22.82 -6.92
N VAL A 73 -4.10 21.89 -7.42
CA VAL A 73 -3.80 21.80 -8.86
C VAL A 73 -5.05 21.46 -9.67
N LEU A 74 -5.92 20.58 -9.18
CA LEU A 74 -7.16 20.25 -9.88
C LEU A 74 -8.14 21.43 -9.87
N ARG A 75 -8.20 22.20 -8.79
CA ARG A 75 -8.99 23.43 -8.73
C ARG A 75 -8.48 24.47 -9.74
N SER A 76 -7.16 24.67 -9.83
CA SER A 76 -6.60 25.65 -10.78
C SER A 76 -6.86 25.25 -12.24
N ILE A 77 -6.84 23.96 -12.56
CA ILE A 77 -7.26 23.48 -13.90
C ILE A 77 -8.73 23.85 -14.17
N LYS A 78 -9.62 23.69 -13.18
CA LYS A 78 -11.05 24.01 -13.33
C LYS A 78 -11.30 25.51 -13.47
N GLU A 79 -10.58 26.33 -12.74
CA GLU A 79 -10.61 27.79 -12.90
C GLU A 79 -10.13 28.20 -14.29
N LEU A 80 -9.07 27.56 -14.80
CA LEU A 80 -8.55 27.81 -16.15
C LEU A 80 -9.55 27.40 -17.25
N GLU A 81 -10.24 26.27 -17.07
CA GLU A 81 -11.33 25.82 -17.96
C GLU A 81 -12.49 26.81 -17.95
N PHE A 82 -12.82 27.36 -16.78
CA PHE A 82 -13.83 28.39 -16.64
C PHE A 82 -13.40 29.70 -17.33
N ASP A 83 -12.18 30.17 -17.13
CA ASP A 83 -11.68 31.40 -17.76
C ASP A 83 -11.63 31.29 -19.30
N ARG A 84 -11.34 30.11 -19.85
CA ARG A 84 -11.48 29.83 -21.28
C ARG A 84 -12.94 29.89 -21.73
N ALA A 85 -13.86 29.25 -20.99
CA ALA A 85 -15.29 29.29 -21.31
C ALA A 85 -15.86 30.72 -21.26
N MET A 86 -15.31 31.56 -20.39
CA MET A 86 -15.64 32.99 -20.28
C MET A 86 -14.96 33.86 -21.35
N GLY A 87 -14.14 33.27 -22.23
CA GLY A 87 -13.45 33.99 -23.31
C GLY A 87 -12.28 34.87 -22.84
N LYS A 88 -11.83 34.75 -21.58
CA LYS A 88 -10.68 35.52 -21.05
C LYS A 88 -9.33 34.99 -21.53
N LEU A 89 -9.29 33.77 -22.05
CA LEU A 89 -8.08 33.06 -22.46
C LEU A 89 -8.22 32.54 -23.89
N SER A 90 -7.13 32.65 -24.65
CA SER A 90 -7.04 32.04 -25.98
C SER A 90 -6.93 30.51 -25.87
N ALA A 91 -7.28 29.79 -26.93
CA ALA A 91 -7.15 28.33 -26.97
C ALA A 91 -5.69 27.88 -26.82
N GLN A 92 -4.76 28.62 -27.44
CA GLN A 92 -3.33 28.31 -27.41
C GLN A 92 -2.76 28.48 -25.99
N ASP A 93 -3.07 29.59 -25.31
CA ASP A 93 -2.61 29.84 -23.94
C ASP A 93 -3.20 28.84 -22.95
N PHE A 94 -4.47 28.46 -23.15
CA PHE A 94 -5.11 27.42 -22.36
C PHE A 94 -4.39 26.07 -22.51
N ASP A 95 -4.10 25.63 -23.73
CA ASP A 95 -3.50 24.31 -23.96
C ASP A 95 -2.09 24.22 -23.35
N GLU A 96 -1.31 25.30 -23.45
CA GLU A 96 0.00 25.39 -22.82
C GLU A 96 -0.08 25.33 -21.29
N MET A 97 -0.88 26.20 -20.67
CA MET A 97 -0.99 26.29 -19.21
C MET A 97 -1.64 25.03 -18.61
N ALA A 98 -2.71 24.54 -19.24
CA ALA A 98 -3.39 23.32 -18.80
C ALA A 98 -2.48 22.09 -18.98
N GLY A 99 -1.65 22.04 -20.02
CA GLY A 99 -0.67 20.99 -20.22
C GLY A 99 0.32 20.89 -19.06
N ARG A 100 0.89 22.02 -18.63
CA ARG A 100 1.82 22.08 -17.48
C ARG A 100 1.15 21.64 -16.18
N LEU A 101 -0.08 22.11 -15.91
CA LEU A 101 -0.83 21.74 -14.71
C LEU A 101 -1.22 20.26 -14.71
N ARG A 102 -1.64 19.70 -15.85
CA ARG A 102 -1.96 18.27 -15.98
C ARG A 102 -0.73 17.39 -15.74
N ALA A 103 0.42 17.78 -16.28
CA ALA A 103 1.68 17.07 -16.01
C ALA A 103 2.02 17.04 -14.52
N ARG A 104 1.85 18.18 -13.82
CA ARG A 104 2.03 18.26 -12.35
C ARG A 104 1.01 17.38 -11.60
N ALA A 105 -0.26 17.42 -11.99
CA ALA A 105 -1.31 16.60 -11.37
C ALA A 105 -1.01 15.10 -11.49
N ILE A 106 -0.56 14.64 -12.67
CA ILE A 106 -0.16 13.26 -12.90
C ILE A 106 1.04 12.88 -12.01
N GLY A 107 2.01 13.77 -11.86
CA GLY A 107 3.14 13.57 -10.95
C GLY A 107 2.72 13.35 -9.50
N LEU A 108 1.82 14.20 -8.99
CA LEU A 108 1.28 14.09 -7.63
C LEU A 108 0.45 12.81 -7.43
N MET A 109 -0.36 12.41 -8.42
CA MET A 109 -1.12 11.15 -8.36
C MET A 109 -0.19 9.93 -8.29
N LYS A 110 0.85 9.88 -9.12
CA LYS A 110 1.85 8.79 -9.09
C LYS A 110 2.56 8.68 -7.74
N GLN A 111 2.87 9.81 -7.10
CA GLN A 111 3.47 9.82 -5.77
C GLN A 111 2.53 9.27 -4.70
N LEU A 112 1.23 9.58 -4.78
CA LEU A 112 0.21 9.02 -3.88
C LEU A 112 -0.01 7.51 -4.09
N ASP A 113 0.05 7.04 -5.33
CA ASP A 113 -0.12 5.62 -5.69
C ASP A 113 1.07 4.76 -5.20
N GLY A 114 2.28 5.31 -5.24
CA GLY A 114 3.51 4.63 -4.82
C GLY A 114 3.54 4.21 -3.35
N GLY A 115 2.74 4.83 -2.48
CA GLY A 115 2.83 4.65 -1.03
C GLY A 115 2.09 3.43 -0.43
N GLY A 116 1.61 2.45 -1.21
CA GLY A 116 1.08 1.21 -0.60
C GLY A 116 -0.09 0.54 -1.31
N TYR A 117 -0.76 1.21 -2.26
CA TYR A 117 -1.83 0.58 -3.04
C TYR A 117 -1.31 -0.57 -3.88
N ARG A 118 -0.09 -0.47 -4.43
CA ARG A 118 0.51 -1.53 -5.23
C ARG A 118 0.60 -2.86 -4.48
N ALA A 119 1.05 -2.86 -3.24
CA ALA A 119 1.17 -4.08 -2.42
C ALA A 119 -0.21 -4.66 -2.04
N ILE A 120 -1.21 -3.80 -1.81
CA ILE A 120 -2.59 -4.21 -1.55
C ILE A 120 -3.20 -4.83 -2.82
N ILE A 121 -3.02 -4.19 -3.98
CA ILE A 121 -3.47 -4.67 -5.29
C ILE A 121 -2.83 -6.02 -5.62
N GLU A 122 -1.51 -6.16 -5.43
CA GLU A 122 -0.80 -7.42 -5.69
C GLU A 122 -1.30 -8.55 -4.77
N ARG A 123 -1.64 -8.24 -3.51
CA ARG A 123 -2.25 -9.19 -2.58
C ARG A 123 -3.65 -9.62 -3.01
N ASP A 124 -4.52 -8.65 -3.32
CA ASP A 124 -5.90 -8.89 -3.76
C ASP A 124 -5.92 -9.70 -5.07
N LEU A 125 -5.01 -9.38 -6.00
CA LEU A 125 -4.83 -10.12 -7.25
C LEU A 125 -4.34 -11.55 -6.99
N ALA A 126 -3.39 -11.75 -6.08
CA ALA A 126 -2.90 -13.08 -5.72
C ALA A 126 -4.00 -13.94 -5.07
N GLU A 127 -4.85 -13.35 -4.24
CA GLU A 127 -6.02 -14.02 -3.67
C GLU A 127 -7.01 -14.44 -4.76
N ARG A 128 -7.35 -13.53 -5.69
CA ARG A 128 -8.24 -13.84 -6.81
C ARG A 128 -7.66 -14.93 -7.72
N LEU A 129 -6.37 -14.86 -8.06
CA LEU A 129 -5.69 -15.88 -8.88
C LEU A 129 -5.67 -17.25 -8.20
N LYS A 130 -5.50 -17.32 -6.87
CA LYS A 130 -5.60 -18.58 -6.13
C LYS A 130 -7.01 -19.17 -6.22
N HIS A 131 -8.04 -18.35 -6.07
CA HIS A 131 -9.43 -18.78 -6.25
C HIS A 131 -9.70 -19.22 -7.69
N SER A 132 -9.21 -18.50 -8.71
CA SER A 132 -9.38 -18.89 -10.12
C SER A 132 -8.59 -20.14 -10.51
N ARG A 133 -7.42 -20.40 -9.92
CA ARG A 133 -6.65 -21.64 -10.15
C ARG A 133 -7.24 -22.85 -9.44
N ALA A 134 -7.86 -22.66 -8.27
CA ALA A 134 -8.60 -23.73 -7.59
C ALA A 134 -9.82 -24.20 -8.39
N THR A 135 -10.35 -23.35 -9.26
CA THR A 135 -11.49 -23.66 -10.15
C THR A 135 -11.10 -23.86 -11.61
N ALA A 136 -9.81 -24.01 -11.94
CA ALA A 136 -9.37 -24.16 -13.33
C ALA A 136 -9.86 -25.51 -13.89
N PRO A 137 -10.79 -25.54 -14.86
CA PRO A 137 -11.07 -26.75 -15.61
C PRO A 137 -9.99 -26.89 -16.68
N THR A 138 -9.40 -28.08 -16.75
CA THR A 138 -8.51 -28.47 -17.84
C THR A 138 -9.34 -28.53 -19.14
N SER A 139 -9.39 -27.44 -19.91
CA SER A 139 -10.02 -27.45 -21.23
C SER A 139 -9.06 -28.03 -22.27
N VAL A 140 -9.01 -29.36 -22.32
CA VAL A 140 -8.65 -30.08 -23.53
C VAL A 140 -9.93 -30.59 -24.20
N VAL A 141 -10.07 -30.16 -25.44
CA VAL A 141 -10.79 -30.73 -26.59
C VAL A 141 -12.32 -30.60 -26.74
N ASN A 142 -12.63 -30.17 -27.97
CA ASN A 142 -13.77 -30.45 -28.84
C ASN A 142 -15.05 -29.62 -28.75
N ALA A 143 -15.20 -28.81 -29.81
CA ALA A 143 -16.48 -28.42 -30.38
C ALA A 143 -17.35 -29.65 -30.70
N ASP A 144 -18.65 -29.40 -30.74
CA ASP A 144 -19.71 -30.30 -31.22
C ASP A 144 -20.27 -31.30 -30.20
N ALA A 145 -21.00 -30.77 -29.21
CA ALA A 145 -22.22 -31.41 -28.71
C ALA A 145 -23.10 -30.35 -28.04
N ALA A 146 -24.31 -30.17 -28.56
CA ALA A 146 -25.31 -29.24 -28.03
C ALA A 146 -25.61 -29.57 -26.55
N ALA A 147 -25.06 -28.76 -25.65
CA ALA A 147 -25.33 -28.84 -24.23
C ALA A 147 -26.78 -28.37 -23.96
N PRO A 148 -27.49 -28.97 -22.98
CA PRO A 148 -28.82 -28.51 -22.60
C PRO A 148 -28.78 -27.03 -22.20
N ILE A 149 -29.83 -26.30 -22.59
CA ILE A 149 -29.96 -24.84 -22.44
C ILE A 149 -29.58 -24.43 -21.00
N GLY A 150 -28.60 -23.53 -20.88
CA GLY A 150 -28.15 -22.99 -19.59
C GLY A 150 -26.96 -23.71 -18.93
N LEU A 151 -26.39 -24.78 -19.51
CA LEU A 151 -25.13 -25.36 -19.03
C LEU A 151 -23.95 -25.03 -19.93
N CYS A 152 -22.94 -24.39 -19.36
CA CYS A 152 -21.66 -24.15 -20.05
C CYS A 152 -20.78 -25.41 -19.99
N ALA A 153 -19.89 -25.60 -20.98
CA ALA A 153 -18.89 -26.66 -21.01
C ALA A 153 -17.98 -26.71 -19.77
N CYS A 154 -17.85 -25.61 -19.01
CA CYS A 154 -17.14 -25.59 -17.73
C CYS A 154 -17.94 -26.18 -16.55
N GLY A 155 -19.18 -26.66 -16.77
CA GLY A 155 -20.05 -27.28 -15.76
C GLY A 155 -20.91 -26.30 -14.97
N VAL A 156 -20.87 -25.00 -15.28
CA VAL A 156 -21.65 -23.97 -14.55
C VAL A 156 -23.01 -23.76 -15.20
N GLN A 157 -24.06 -23.81 -14.37
CA GLN A 157 -25.42 -23.43 -14.74
C GLN A 157 -25.52 -21.89 -14.81
N ASN A 158 -25.82 -21.38 -15.98
CA ASN A 158 -26.07 -19.97 -16.27
C ASN A 158 -27.57 -19.75 -16.49
N ASP A 159 -27.99 -18.51 -16.31
CA ASP A 159 -29.37 -18.10 -16.58
C ASP A 159 -29.69 -18.28 -18.07
N LEU A 160 -30.97 -18.48 -18.40
CA LEU A 160 -31.41 -18.86 -19.75
C LEU A 160 -31.10 -17.80 -20.81
N ASP A 161 -30.96 -16.53 -20.39
CA ASP A 161 -30.63 -15.37 -21.22
C ASP A 161 -29.13 -15.00 -21.22
N ALA A 162 -28.29 -15.77 -20.51
CA ALA A 162 -26.89 -15.47 -20.39
C ALA A 162 -26.14 -15.68 -21.73
N ARG A 163 -25.68 -14.58 -22.34
CA ARG A 163 -24.80 -14.62 -23.53
C ARG A 163 -23.36 -15.02 -23.23
N PHE A 164 -22.95 -14.90 -21.96
CA PHE A 164 -21.62 -15.28 -21.48
C PHE A 164 -21.73 -16.05 -20.17
N CYS A 165 -20.89 -17.06 -19.99
CA CYS A 165 -20.84 -17.80 -18.73
C CYS A 165 -20.33 -16.92 -17.59
N LYS A 166 -21.05 -16.89 -16.46
CA LYS A 166 -20.70 -16.08 -15.27
C LYS A 166 -19.41 -16.50 -14.56
N SER A 167 -18.87 -17.68 -14.88
CA SER A 167 -17.67 -18.22 -14.23
C SER A 167 -16.44 -18.19 -15.13
N CYS A 168 -16.55 -18.65 -16.38
CA CYS A 168 -15.40 -18.75 -17.30
C CYS A 168 -15.39 -17.69 -18.41
N GLY A 169 -16.48 -16.93 -18.59
CA GLY A 169 -16.58 -15.91 -19.64
C GLY A 169 -16.77 -16.45 -21.06
N ALA A 170 -16.91 -17.76 -21.25
CA ALA A 170 -17.19 -18.35 -22.57
C ALA A 170 -18.52 -17.85 -23.13
N HIS A 171 -18.57 -17.58 -24.44
CA HIS A 171 -19.80 -17.20 -25.14
C HIS A 171 -20.75 -18.39 -25.17
N LEU A 172 -22.01 -18.15 -24.82
CA LEU A 172 -23.09 -19.13 -24.89
C LEU A 172 -24.03 -18.70 -26.02
N GLU A 173 -24.45 -19.65 -26.86
CA GLU A 173 -25.54 -19.40 -27.80
C GLU A 173 -26.83 -19.23 -27.00
N ALA A 174 -27.24 -17.97 -26.81
CA ALA A 174 -28.51 -17.64 -26.18
C ALA A 174 -29.66 -18.19 -27.05
N ALA A 175 -30.66 -18.80 -26.40
CA ALA A 175 -31.89 -19.27 -27.05
C ALA A 175 -32.75 -18.09 -27.56
#